data_AF-A0A9E0KSY4-F1
#
_entry.id   AF-A0A9E0KSY4-F1
#
_cell.length_a   1.000
_cell.length_b   1.000
_cell.length_c   1.000
_cell.angle_alpha   90.00
_cell.angle_beta   90.00
_cell.angle_gamma   90.00
#
_symmetry.space_group_name_H-M   'P 1'
#
loop_
_entity.id
_entity.type
_entity.pdbx_description
1 polymer ?
#
loop_
_entity_poly.entity_id
_entity_poly.type
_entity_poly.pdbx_seq_one_letter_code
_entity_poly.pdbx_strand_id
1 'polypeptide(L)'
;MSQGITYTPKWVRRLLIPLLNLSAAFAVSSLVIMMIGEDPINAFAVMIKGAFGSFEGLGYTLYYSTNLIFTGLAVAIALHCGLFNIGGEGQAYIV
;
A
#
# COMPACT_ATOMS: atom_id res chain seq x y z
N MET A 1 -16.90 -22.37 -16.33
CA MET A 1 -17.15 -22.48 -14.88
C MET A 1 -17.92 -21.24 -14.46
N SER A 2 -19.16 -21.44 -14.01
CA SER A 2 -20.10 -20.37 -13.64
C SER A 2 -19.53 -19.57 -12.47
N GLN A 3 -18.97 -18.39 -12.74
CA GLN A 3 -18.61 -17.45 -11.69
C GLN A 3 -19.93 -16.89 -11.14
N GLY A 4 -20.34 -17.39 -9.96
CA GLY A 4 -21.48 -16.83 -9.25
C GLY A 4 -21.25 -15.33 -9.09
N ILE A 5 -22.16 -14.52 -9.63
CA ILE A 5 -22.05 -13.07 -9.56
C ILE A 5 -22.30 -12.66 -8.11
N THR A 6 -21.24 -12.66 -7.29
CA THR A 6 -21.29 -12.06 -5.96
C THR A 6 -21.35 -10.55 -6.17
N TYR A 7 -22.55 -10.00 -6.12
CA TYR A 7 -22.77 -8.55 -6.16
C TYR A 7 -22.19 -7.92 -4.90
N THR A 8 -20.87 -7.68 -4.87
CA THR A 8 -20.27 -6.88 -3.81
C THR A 8 -20.76 -5.45 -3.96
N PRO A 9 -21.40 -4.86 -2.94
CA PRO A 9 -21.82 -3.46 -3.00
C PRO A 9 -20.63 -2.54 -3.32
N LYS A 10 -20.87 -1.47 -4.09
CA LYS A 10 -19.79 -0.53 -4.50
C LYS A 10 -19.04 0.05 -3.29
N TRP A 11 -19.71 0.23 -2.15
CA TRP A 11 -19.10 0.72 -0.91
C TRP A 11 -18.10 -0.29 -0.31
N VAL A 12 -18.36 -1.59 -0.41
CA VAL A 12 -17.44 -2.64 0.05
C VAL A 12 -16.14 -2.55 -0.73
N ARG A 13 -16.23 -2.47 -2.06
CA ARG A 13 -15.04 -2.43 -2.93
C ARG A 13 -14.24 -1.14 -2.80
N ARG A 14 -14.92 0.00 -2.62
CA ARG A 14 -14.28 1.33 -2.58
C ARG A 14 -13.74 1.71 -1.21
N LEU A 15 -14.29 1.15 -0.14
CA LEU A 15 -13.99 1.61 1.22
C LEU A 15 -13.57 0.45 2.13
N LEU A 16 -14.39 -0.60 2.23
CA LEU A 16 -14.13 -1.70 3.17
C LEU A 16 -12.87 -2.48 2.80
N ILE A 17 -12.68 -2.85 1.53
CA ILE A 17 -11.50 -3.61 1.09
C ILE A 17 -10.20 -2.82 1.32
N PRO A 18 -10.07 -1.55 0.87
CA PRO A 18 -8.87 -0.77 1.18
C PRO A 18 -8.61 -0.60 2.67
N LEU A 19 -9.65 -0.35 3.48
CA LEU A 19 -9.50 -0.21 4.92
C LEU A 19 -9.01 -1.51 5.57
N LEU A 20 -9.57 -2.66 5.20
CA LEU A 20 -9.12 -3.95 5.71
C LEU A 20 -7.64 -4.22 5.35
N ASN A 21 -7.24 -3.93 4.11
CA ASN A 21 -5.85 -4.08 3.69
C ASN A 21 -4.91 -3.17 4.50
N LEU A 22 -5.32 -1.92 4.72
CA LEU A 22 -4.56 -0.96 5.52
C LEU A 22 -4.46 -1.41 6.99
N SER A 23 -5.56 -1.85 7.59
CA SER A 23 -5.58 -2.39 8.96
C SER A 23 -4.70 -3.63 9.09
N ALA A 24 -4.72 -4.54 8.10
CA ALA A 24 -3.87 -5.71 8.08
C ALA A 24 -2.38 -5.33 8.00
N ALA A 25 -2.03 -4.36 7.15
CA ALA A 25 -0.66 -3.85 7.06
C ALA A 25 -0.18 -3.26 8.40
N PHE A 26 -1.00 -2.42 9.06
CA PHE A 26 -0.67 -1.90 10.39
C PHE A 26 -0.55 -3.00 11.45
N ALA A 27 -1.42 -4.01 11.42
CA ALA A 27 -1.36 -5.14 12.35
C ALA A 27 -0.06 -5.94 12.18
N VAL A 28 0.29 -6.30 10.95
CA VAL A 28 1.54 -7.04 10.65
C VAL A 28 2.76 -6.21 11.05
N SER A 29 2.81 -4.93 10.69
CA SER A 29 3.91 -4.04 11.08
C SER A 29 4.02 -3.90 12.60
N SER A 30 2.89 -3.79 13.32
CA SER A 30 2.89 -3.72 14.79
C SER A 30 3.46 -4.99 15.41
N LEU A 31 3.10 -6.17 14.90
CA LEU A 31 3.64 -7.43 15.38
C LEU A 31 5.16 -7.48 15.23
N VAL A 32 5.68 -7.05 14.08
CA VAL A 32 7.14 -7.00 13.85
C VAL A 32 7.83 -6.02 14.81
N ILE A 33 7.25 -4.83 15.01
CA ILE A 33 7.80 -3.83 15.93
C ILE A 33 7.82 -4.39 17.37
N MET A 34 6.73 -5.03 17.81
CA MET A 34 6.66 -5.68 19.12
C MET A 34 7.69 -6.81 19.28
N MET A 35 7.94 -7.60 18.23
CA MET A 35 8.94 -8.69 18.27
C MET A 35 10.36 -8.17 18.51
N ILE A 36 10.66 -6.94 18.11
CA ILE A 36 11.96 -6.30 18.31
C ILE A 36 12.01 -5.56 19.67
N GLY A 37 10.91 -5.54 20.42
CA GLY A 37 10.80 -4.95 21.75
C GLY A 37 10.45 -3.46 21.77
N GLU A 38 10.01 -2.91 20.64
CA GLU A 38 9.65 -1.49 20.49
C GLU A 38 8.14 -1.27 20.62
N ASP A 39 7.73 -0.03 20.95
CA ASP A 39 6.32 0.37 21.00
C ASP A 39 5.79 0.76 19.60
N PRO A 40 4.80 0.02 19.04
CA PRO A 40 4.22 0.34 17.73
C PRO A 40 3.56 1.71 17.67
N ILE A 41 2.94 2.18 18.78
CA ILE A 41 2.25 3.47 18.79
C ILE A 41 3.26 4.59 18.59
N ASN A 42 4.35 4.59 19.37
CA ASN A 42 5.44 5.54 19.19
C ASN A 42 6.10 5.43 17.81
N ALA A 43 6.34 4.22 17.31
CA ALA A 43 6.92 4.00 15.97
C ALA A 43 6.05 4.62 14.86
N PHE A 44 4.72 4.42 14.90
CA PHE A 44 3.82 5.04 13.93
C PHE A 44 3.72 6.56 14.11
N ALA A 45 3.78 7.07 15.33
CA ALA A 45 3.83 8.52 15.57
C ALA A 45 5.10 9.14 14.95
N VAL A 46 6.25 8.49 15.10
CA VAL A 46 7.51 8.90 14.47
C VAL A 46 7.40 8.82 12.95
N MET A 47 6.81 7.76 12.39
CA MET A 47 6.58 7.62 10.94
C MET A 47 5.72 8.77 10.40
N ILE A 48 4.60 9.09 11.05
CA ILE A 48 3.71 10.20 10.64
C ILE A 48 4.46 11.53 10.74
N LYS A 49 5.22 11.75 11.82
CA LYS A 49 6.03 12.96 11.97
C LYS A 49 7.13 13.05 10.91
N GLY A 50 7.75 11.94 10.53
CA GLY A 50 8.74 11.89 9.45
C GLY A 50 8.11 12.19 8.09
N ALA A 51 6.91 11.67 7.83
CA ALA A 51 6.21 11.86 6.56
C ALA A 51 5.62 13.27 6.37
N PHE A 52 5.11 13.89 7.43
CA PHE A 52 4.36 15.16 7.34
C PHE A 52 4.93 16.31 8.17
N GLY A 53 5.94 16.07 9.01
CA GLY A 53 6.48 17.07 9.93
C GLY A 53 7.46 18.07 9.30
N SER A 54 7.88 17.86 8.05
CA SER A 54 8.71 18.80 7.29
C SER A 54 8.33 18.80 5.81
N PHE A 55 8.67 19.88 5.10
CA PHE A 55 8.48 19.96 3.64
C PHE A 55 9.28 18.90 2.89
N GLU A 56 10.49 18.59 3.37
CA GLU A 56 11.32 17.53 2.82
C GLU A 56 10.67 16.16 3.01
N GLY A 57 10.19 15.84 4.21
CA GLY A 57 9.50 14.58 4.51
C GLY A 57 8.23 14.42 3.67
N LEU A 58 7.46 15.50 3.49
CA LEU A 58 6.30 15.50 2.61
C LEU A 58 6.72 15.28 1.15
N GLY A 59 7.80 15.93 0.71
CA GLY A 59 8.38 15.75 -0.62
C GLY A 59 8.74 14.30 -0.90
N TYR A 60 9.47 13.64 0.01
CA TYR A 60 9.78 12.22 -0.11
C TYR A 60 8.53 11.34 -0.07
N THR A 61 7.59 11.62 0.82
CA THR A 61 6.34 10.87 0.91
C THR A 61 5.58 10.90 -0.41
N LEU A 62 5.44 12.09 -1.01
CA LEU A 62 4.78 12.25 -2.32
C LEU A 62 5.58 11.59 -3.44
N TYR A 63 6.91 11.73 -3.44
CA TYR A 63 7.79 11.12 -4.43
C TYR A 63 7.65 9.59 -4.44
N TYR A 64 7.75 8.94 -3.28
CA TYR A 64 7.60 7.49 -3.18
C TYR A 64 6.16 7.03 -3.43
N SER A 65 5.17 7.73 -2.89
CA SER A 65 3.76 7.38 -3.09
C SER A 65 3.37 7.42 -4.56
N THR A 66 3.82 8.45 -5.29
CA THR A 66 3.53 8.61 -6.72
C THR A 66 4.11 7.44 -7.52
N ASN A 67 5.37 7.09 -7.28
CA ASN A 67 6.00 5.93 -7.92
C ASN A 67 5.24 4.63 -7.64
N LEU A 68 4.92 4.34 -6.38
CA LEU A 68 4.18 3.13 -6.01
C LEU A 68 2.79 3.06 -6.64
N ILE A 69 2.08 4.19 -6.72
CA ILE A 69 0.77 4.26 -7.39
C ILE A 69 0.88 3.90 -8.88
N PHE A 70 1.87 4.47 -9.58
CA PHE A 70 2.07 4.18 -11.00
C PHE A 70 2.54 2.76 -11.26
N THR A 71 3.40 2.21 -10.40
CA THR A 71 3.81 0.81 -10.49
C THR A 71 2.62 -0.13 -10.30
N GLY A 72 1.80 0.11 -9.28
CA GLY A 72 0.56 -0.66 -9.07
C GLY A 72 -0.42 -0.54 -10.23
N LEU A 73 -0.55 0.66 -10.80
CA LEU A 73 -1.39 0.90 -11.98
C LEU A 73 -0.88 0.14 -13.21
N ALA A 74 0.42 0.12 -13.47
CA ALA A 74 1.03 -0.61 -14.58
C ALA A 74 0.76 -2.12 -14.49
N VAL A 75 0.90 -2.69 -13.29
CA VAL A 75 0.56 -4.10 -13.03
C VAL A 75 -0.94 -4.34 -13.19
N ALA A 76 -1.79 -3.47 -12.63
CA ALA A 76 -3.24 -3.61 -12.72
C ALA A 76 -3.74 -3.60 -14.17
N ILE A 77 -3.19 -2.73 -15.03
CA ILE A 77 -3.53 -2.68 -16.46
C ILE A 77 -3.13 -3.98 -17.16
N ALA A 78 -1.91 -4.46 -16.96
CA ALA A 78 -1.43 -5.71 -17.57
C ALA A 78 -2.31 -6.91 -17.17
N LEU A 79 -2.65 -7.02 -15.89
CA LEU A 79 -3.53 -8.08 -15.38
C LEU A 79 -4.93 -8.03 -16.00
N HIS A 80 -5.49 -6.84 -16.25
CA HIS A 80 -6.77 -6.72 -16.97
C HIS A 80 -6.69 -7.21 -18.42
N CYS A 81 -5.50 -7.16 -19.04
CA CYS A 81 -5.25 -7.72 -20.37
C CYS A 81 -4.91 -9.23 -20.34
N GLY A 82 -4.93 -9.88 -19.17
CA GLY A 82 -4.51 -11.27 -19.00
C GLY A 82 -3.00 -11.47 -19.10
N LEU A 83 -2.23 -10.39 -19.06
CA LEU A 83 -0.77 -10.41 -19.08
C LEU A 83 -0.23 -10.33 -17.65
N PHE A 84 0.72 -11.20 -17.34
CA PHE A 84 1.39 -11.19 -16.04
C PHE A 84 2.66 -10.33 -16.12
N ASN A 85 2.84 -9.44 -15.15
CA ASN A 85 4.03 -8.60 -14.99
C ASN A 85 4.63 -8.84 -13.60
N ILE A 86 5.95 -9.06 -13.53
CA ILE A 86 6.73 -9.10 -12.30
C ILE A 86 7.82 -8.03 -12.39
N GLY A 87 8.11 -7.40 -11.24
CA GLY A 87 9.33 -6.61 -11.07
C GLY A 87 9.18 -5.13 -11.43
N GLY A 88 7.96 -4.64 -11.64
CA GLY A 88 7.70 -3.22 -11.86
C GLY A 88 8.25 -2.31 -10.75
N GLU A 89 8.23 -2.76 -9.49
CA GLU A 89 8.77 -1.99 -8.36
C GLU A 89 10.30 -1.89 -8.40
N GLY A 90 10.99 -2.96 -8.80
CA GLY A 90 12.45 -2.94 -8.97
C GLY A 90 12.90 -2.11 -10.17
N GLN A 91 12.11 -2.12 -11.26
CA GLN A 91 12.35 -1.26 -12.43
C GLN A 91 12.14 0.21 -12.08
N ALA A 92 11.07 0.55 -11.34
CA ALA A 92 10.79 1.92 -10.90
C ALA A 92 11.80 2.48 -9.88
N TYR A 93 12.58 1.61 -9.21
CA TYR A 93 13.65 2.05 -8.31
C TYR A 93 14.97 2.38 -9.06
N ILE A 94 15.23 1.70 -10.19
CA ILE A 94 16.50 1.82 -10.94
C ILE A 94 16.43 2.88 -12.05
N VAL A 95 15.26 3.07 -12.65
CA VAL A 95 14.99 4.01 -13.77
C VAL A 95 14.48 5.34 -13.24
#